data_AF-C9STF4-F1
#
_entry.id   AF-C9STF4-F1
#
_cell.length_a   1.000
_cell.length_b   1.000
_cell.length_c   1.000
_cell.angle_alpha   90.00
_cell.angle_beta   90.00
_cell.angle_gamma   90.00
#
_symmetry.space_group_name_H-M   'P 1'
#
loop_
_entity.id
_entity.type
_entity.pdbx_description
1 polymer ?
#
loop_
_entity_poly.entity_id
_entity_poly.type
_entity_poly.pdbx_seq_one_letter_code
_entity_poly.pdbx_strand_id
1 'polypeptide(L)'
;MASYAKELEIAQLAVQRAAILTKRVFHEKAKGTVDKNDKSPVTIGDFGAQALIIAALRHHFPEDEIVAEEEAAQLRQDDKLKTQIWDLAQIAQRLGITRPRVRMDSQSKYGSIARGAGDIYLRLPVSASYQEKIWDHAAGDLIVREAGGHVTDIAGQRLDFSVGRTLAKNKGVVAAPAAVHAEVLKVVQEVLNQKTAA
;
A
#
# COMPACT_ATOMS: atom_id res chain seq x y z
N MET A 1 13.64 20.32 -19.54
CA MET A 1 12.52 20.14 -18.60
C MET A 1 12.76 18.85 -17.85
N ALA A 2 12.42 18.76 -16.56
CA ALA A 2 12.44 17.48 -15.86
C ALA A 2 11.46 16.52 -16.57
N SER A 3 11.89 15.28 -16.77
CA SER A 3 11.03 14.21 -17.28
C SER A 3 9.80 14.08 -16.38
N TYR A 4 8.62 13.88 -16.96
CA TYR A 4 7.32 13.71 -16.26
C TYR A 4 6.77 14.92 -15.47
N ALA A 5 7.23 16.15 -15.75
CA ALA A 5 6.76 17.33 -15.00
C ALA A 5 5.24 17.58 -15.14
N LYS A 6 4.68 17.38 -16.35
CA LYS A 6 3.24 17.55 -16.61
C LYS A 6 2.43 16.44 -15.92
N GLU A 7 2.91 15.21 -15.98
CA GLU A 7 2.31 14.03 -15.38
C GLU A 7 2.26 14.17 -13.86
N LEU A 8 3.34 14.66 -13.23
CA LEU A 8 3.38 14.95 -11.81
C LEU A 8 2.34 16.01 -11.41
N GLU A 9 2.30 17.13 -12.14
CA GLU A 9 1.35 18.22 -11.87
C GLU A 9 -0.11 17.72 -11.96
N ILE A 10 -0.45 17.01 -13.04
CA ILE A 10 -1.80 16.47 -13.23
C ILE A 10 -2.14 15.44 -12.13
N ALA A 11 -1.21 14.56 -11.78
CA ALA A 11 -1.41 13.58 -10.70
C ALA A 11 -1.66 14.27 -9.35
N GLN A 12 -0.89 15.31 -9.01
CA GLN A 12 -1.06 16.08 -7.78
C GLN A 12 -2.45 16.74 -7.71
N LEU A 13 -2.87 17.39 -8.79
CA LEU A 13 -4.18 18.05 -8.87
C LEU A 13 -5.34 17.04 -8.80
N ALA A 14 -5.21 15.91 -9.48
CA ALA A 14 -6.22 14.84 -9.46
C ALA A 14 -6.38 14.24 -8.05
N VAL A 15 -5.27 13.91 -7.39
CA VAL A 15 -5.26 13.39 -6.01
C VAL A 15 -5.80 14.42 -5.02
N GLN A 16 -5.46 15.70 -5.17
CA GLN A 16 -5.98 16.76 -4.30
C GLN A 16 -7.50 16.84 -4.37
N ARG A 17 -8.09 16.79 -5.57
CA ARG A 17 -9.55 16.79 -5.77
C ARG A 17 -10.20 15.54 -5.19
N ALA A 18 -9.62 14.36 -5.44
CA ALA A 18 -10.10 13.10 -4.90
C ALA A 18 -10.06 13.08 -3.36
N ALA A 19 -9.00 13.60 -2.75
CA ALA A 19 -8.88 13.71 -1.29
C ALA A 19 -9.92 14.65 -0.67
N ILE A 20 -10.24 15.76 -1.34
CA ILE A 20 -11.33 16.66 -0.90
C ILE A 20 -12.68 15.92 -0.96
N LEU A 21 -12.95 15.18 -2.04
CA LEU A 21 -14.18 14.39 -2.18
C LEU A 21 -14.31 13.35 -1.07
N THR A 22 -13.30 12.50 -0.88
CA THR A 22 -13.36 11.42 0.13
C THR A 22 -13.49 11.97 1.54
N LYS A 23 -12.81 13.09 1.85
CA LYS A 23 -12.98 13.80 3.13
C LYS A 23 -14.41 14.32 3.32
N ARG A 24 -15.02 14.88 2.27
CA ARG A 24 -16.41 15.37 2.33
C ARG A 24 -17.40 14.22 2.54
N VAL A 25 -17.27 13.14 1.78
CA VAL A 25 -18.10 11.92 1.90
C VAL A 25 -18.00 11.36 3.33
N PHE A 26 -16.79 11.30 3.90
CA PHE A 26 -16.58 10.87 5.28
C PHE A 26 -17.33 11.74 6.29
N HIS A 27 -17.22 13.07 6.18
CA HIS A 27 -17.89 14.00 7.10
C HIS A 27 -19.42 14.01 6.95
N GLU A 28 -19.97 13.87 5.74
CA GLU A 28 -21.41 13.81 5.49
C GLU A 28 -22.03 12.54 6.12
N LYS A 29 -21.37 11.38 6.01
CA LYS A 29 -21.80 10.14 6.69
C LYS A 29 -21.68 10.22 8.21
N ALA A 30 -20.63 10.87 8.75
CA ALA A 30 -20.46 11.04 10.19
C ALA A 30 -21.60 11.86 10.85
N LYS A 31 -22.35 12.65 10.06
CA LYS A 31 -23.53 13.40 10.49
C LYS A 31 -24.84 12.59 10.49
N GLY A 32 -24.80 11.29 10.16
CA GLY A 32 -25.88 10.34 10.46
C GLY A 32 -27.02 10.22 9.44
N THR A 33 -26.78 10.46 8.14
CA THR A 33 -27.87 10.56 7.14
C THR A 33 -27.82 9.56 5.99
N VAL A 34 -27.43 8.30 6.22
CA VAL A 34 -27.58 7.25 5.18
C VAL A 34 -28.00 5.91 5.79
N ASP A 35 -29.13 5.42 5.29
CA ASP A 35 -29.89 4.24 5.68
C ASP A 35 -29.08 2.92 5.71
N LYS A 36 -29.54 1.96 6.54
CA LYS A 36 -28.80 0.75 6.96
C LYS A 36 -28.72 -0.39 5.93
N ASN A 37 -29.20 -0.19 4.70
CA ASN A 37 -29.36 -1.28 3.74
C ASN A 37 -28.58 -1.18 2.42
N ASP A 38 -27.74 -0.16 2.20
CA ASP A 38 -26.92 -0.17 0.98
C ASP A 38 -25.49 0.37 1.19
N LYS A 39 -24.56 -0.47 0.72
CA LYS A 39 -23.10 -0.38 0.59
C LYS A 39 -22.35 0.57 1.53
N SER A 40 -21.47 -0.04 2.33
CA SER A 40 -20.59 0.63 3.31
C SER A 40 -19.92 1.91 2.76
N PRO A 41 -19.68 2.94 3.60
CA PRO A 41 -19.17 4.27 3.23
C PRO A 41 -17.93 4.31 2.33
N VAL A 42 -17.19 3.21 2.31
CA VAL A 42 -16.10 2.83 1.41
C VAL A 42 -16.52 3.08 -0.06
N THR A 43 -17.63 2.48 -0.51
CA THR A 43 -17.99 2.41 -1.94
C THR A 43 -18.18 3.75 -2.67
N ILE A 44 -18.82 4.76 -2.06
CA ILE A 44 -19.02 6.07 -2.74
C ILE A 44 -17.71 6.86 -2.81
N GLY A 45 -16.91 6.80 -1.74
CA GLY A 45 -15.61 7.44 -1.69
C GLY A 45 -14.66 6.84 -2.72
N ASP A 46 -14.60 5.51 -2.80
CA ASP A 46 -13.69 4.79 -3.69
C ASP A 46 -14.06 4.99 -5.17
N PHE A 47 -15.32 4.73 -5.55
CA PHE A 47 -15.77 4.96 -6.94
C PHE A 47 -15.68 6.43 -7.35
N GLY A 48 -16.02 7.35 -6.44
CA GLY A 48 -15.93 8.79 -6.71
C GLY A 48 -14.49 9.28 -6.91
N ALA A 49 -13.57 8.83 -6.06
CA ALA A 49 -12.14 9.13 -6.19
C ALA A 49 -11.56 8.55 -7.48
N GLN A 50 -11.83 7.27 -7.78
CA GLN A 50 -11.39 6.62 -9.01
C GLN A 50 -11.91 7.35 -10.26
N ALA A 51 -13.19 7.74 -10.29
CA ALA A 51 -13.78 8.46 -11.41
C ALA A 51 -13.11 9.84 -11.64
N LEU A 52 -12.86 10.60 -10.57
CA LEU A 52 -12.20 11.91 -10.68
C LEU A 52 -10.77 11.78 -11.21
N ILE A 53 -10.02 10.81 -10.71
CA ILE A 53 -8.64 10.58 -11.14
C ILE A 53 -8.61 10.12 -12.60
N ILE A 54 -9.42 9.12 -12.97
CA ILE A 54 -9.50 8.61 -14.35
C ILE A 54 -9.91 9.73 -15.32
N ALA A 55 -10.90 10.55 -14.96
CA ALA A 55 -11.36 11.64 -15.82
C ALA A 55 -10.23 12.68 -16.08
N ALA A 56 -9.47 13.03 -15.04
CA ALA A 56 -8.34 13.94 -15.19
C ALA A 56 -7.23 13.33 -16.06
N LEU A 57 -6.87 12.07 -15.82
CA LEU A 57 -5.85 11.38 -16.61
C LEU A 57 -6.26 11.25 -18.08
N ARG A 58 -7.47 10.76 -18.39
CA ARG A 58 -7.95 10.61 -19.77
C ARG A 58 -8.07 11.93 -20.52
N HIS A 59 -8.39 13.02 -19.83
CA HIS A 59 -8.48 14.34 -20.46
C HIS A 59 -7.10 14.86 -20.90
N HIS A 60 -6.06 14.63 -20.10
CA HIS A 60 -4.72 15.14 -20.36
C HIS A 60 -3.79 14.17 -21.10
N PHE A 61 -4.11 12.87 -21.03
CA PHE A 61 -3.36 11.73 -21.59
C PHE A 61 -4.34 10.69 -22.17
N PRO A 62 -4.98 10.98 -23.32
CA PRO A 62 -6.05 10.15 -23.87
C PRO A 62 -5.59 8.75 -24.34
N GLU A 63 -4.30 8.62 -24.69
CA GLU A 63 -3.71 7.37 -25.17
C GLU A 63 -3.18 6.48 -24.02
N ASP A 64 -3.17 6.97 -22.78
CA ASP A 64 -2.63 6.24 -21.63
C ASP A 64 -3.62 5.19 -21.13
N GLU A 65 -3.11 3.98 -20.90
CA GLU A 65 -3.86 2.93 -20.21
C GLU A 65 -3.91 3.20 -18.69
N ILE A 66 -5.03 2.85 -18.05
CA ILE A 66 -5.22 3.05 -16.61
C ILE A 66 -5.55 1.72 -15.93
N VAL A 67 -4.78 1.40 -14.90
CA VAL A 67 -5.04 0.28 -13.99
C VAL A 67 -5.62 0.83 -12.70
N ALA A 68 -6.83 0.40 -12.32
CA ALA A 68 -7.52 0.81 -11.10
C ALA A 68 -8.19 -0.37 -10.39
N GLU A 69 -8.49 -0.19 -9.10
CA GLU A 69 -8.90 -1.24 -8.16
C GLU A 69 -10.38 -1.64 -8.30
N GLU A 70 -11.28 -0.67 -8.41
CA GLU A 70 -12.70 -0.91 -8.16
C GLU A 70 -13.42 -1.61 -9.33
N GLU A 71 -14.03 -2.76 -9.03
CA GLU A 71 -15.11 -3.43 -9.78
C GLU A 71 -16.26 -3.76 -8.82
N ALA A 72 -17.52 -3.73 -9.29
CA ALA A 72 -18.74 -3.64 -8.47
C ALA A 72 -19.06 -4.81 -7.49
N ALA A 73 -18.16 -5.77 -7.28
CA ALA A 73 -18.43 -6.96 -6.50
C ALA A 73 -17.20 -7.45 -5.71
N GLN A 74 -17.14 -7.23 -4.39
CA GLN A 74 -16.39 -8.12 -3.46
C GLN A 74 -16.54 -7.74 -1.97
N LEU A 75 -16.67 -8.73 -1.07
CA LEU A 75 -16.35 -8.67 0.39
C LEU A 75 -16.48 -10.05 1.10
N ARG A 76 -15.46 -10.49 1.89
CA ARG A 76 -15.53 -11.02 3.31
C ARG A 76 -14.21 -11.61 3.91
N GLN A 77 -14.23 -11.86 5.23
CA GLN A 77 -13.17 -11.91 6.29
C GLN A 77 -12.36 -13.22 6.48
N ASP A 78 -11.26 -13.18 7.29
CA ASP A 78 -10.16 -14.16 7.32
C ASP A 78 -9.52 -14.47 8.71
N ASP A 79 -9.28 -15.76 8.99
CA ASP A 79 -8.55 -16.33 10.15
C ASP A 79 -7.01 -16.16 10.08
N LYS A 80 -6.44 -15.82 8.91
CA LYS A 80 -4.99 -15.61 8.70
C LYS A 80 -4.37 -14.50 9.55
N LEU A 81 -5.19 -13.61 10.09
CA LEU A 81 -4.74 -12.47 10.89
C LEU A 81 -3.97 -12.91 12.15
N LYS A 82 -4.34 -14.03 12.79
CA LYS A 82 -3.65 -14.53 13.99
C LYS A 82 -2.20 -14.91 13.72
N THR A 83 -1.97 -15.63 12.63
CA THR A 83 -0.64 -16.07 12.20
C THR A 83 0.25 -14.89 11.84
N GLN A 84 -0.28 -13.90 11.11
CA GLN A 84 0.47 -12.69 10.77
C GLN A 84 0.87 -11.87 12.00
N ILE A 85 -0.02 -11.77 13.01
CA ILE A 85 0.29 -11.05 14.25
C ILE A 85 1.46 -11.70 14.99
N TRP A 86 1.55 -13.04 14.98
CA TRP A 86 2.64 -13.79 15.60
C TRP A 86 3.98 -13.56 14.90
N ASP A 87 4.01 -13.66 13.57
CA ASP A 87 5.24 -13.45 12.79
C ASP A 87 5.79 -12.03 12.97
N LEU A 88 4.90 -11.02 12.96
CA LEU A 88 5.28 -9.63 13.24
C LEU A 88 5.82 -9.41 14.67
N ALA A 89 5.30 -10.14 15.66
CA ALA A 89 5.78 -10.03 17.04
C ALA A 89 7.20 -10.60 17.19
N GLN A 90 7.50 -11.73 16.55
CA GLN A 90 8.85 -12.31 16.55
C GLN A 90 9.87 -11.38 15.86
N ILE A 91 9.49 -10.76 14.74
CA ILE A 91 10.35 -9.81 14.03
C ILE A 91 10.65 -8.59 14.91
N ALA A 92 9.62 -8.02 15.56
CA ALA A 92 9.80 -6.88 16.46
C ALA A 92 10.73 -7.20 17.64
N GLN A 93 10.59 -8.40 18.24
CA GLN A 93 11.46 -8.87 19.31
C GLN A 93 12.92 -9.00 18.85
N ARG A 94 13.16 -9.63 17.69
CA ARG A 94 14.52 -9.85 17.16
C ARG A 94 15.22 -8.56 16.72
N LEU A 95 14.45 -7.57 16.26
CA LEU A 95 14.95 -6.24 15.92
C LEU A 95 15.09 -5.31 17.14
N GLY A 96 14.78 -5.79 18.36
CA GLY A 96 14.86 -4.98 19.57
C GLY A 96 13.87 -3.80 19.59
N ILE A 97 12.75 -3.88 18.86
CA ILE A 97 11.75 -2.81 18.80
C ILE A 97 11.02 -2.72 20.14
N THR A 98 11.30 -1.65 20.89
CA THR A 98 10.68 -1.39 22.20
C THR A 98 9.45 -0.48 22.12
N ARG A 99 9.29 0.25 21.02
CA ARG A 99 8.15 1.16 20.81
C ARG A 99 6.90 0.40 20.35
N PRO A 100 5.69 0.81 20.77
CA PRO A 100 4.46 0.21 20.29
C PRO A 100 4.34 0.33 18.77
N ARG A 101 3.83 -0.72 18.12
CA ARG A 101 3.53 -0.68 16.69
C ARG A 101 2.51 0.42 16.40
N VAL A 102 2.75 1.21 15.36
CA VAL A 102 1.72 2.12 14.83
C VAL A 102 0.88 1.34 13.83
N ARG A 103 -0.41 1.17 14.12
CA ARG A 103 -1.36 0.64 13.13
C ARG A 103 -1.95 1.79 12.35
N MET A 104 -1.84 1.71 11.03
CA MET A 104 -2.52 2.60 10.10
C MET A 104 -2.88 1.83 8.82
N ASP A 105 -4.03 2.15 8.26
CA ASP A 105 -4.49 1.60 6.99
C ASP A 105 -3.85 2.36 5.81
N SER A 106 -4.08 1.90 4.59
CA SER A 106 -3.63 2.52 3.32
C SER A 106 -2.10 2.60 3.08
N GLN A 107 -1.73 3.16 1.93
CA GLN A 107 -0.34 3.50 1.58
C GLN A 107 0.26 4.64 2.42
N SER A 108 -0.49 5.26 3.33
CA SER A 108 0.04 6.23 4.31
C SER A 108 1.23 5.67 5.10
N LYS A 109 1.32 4.33 5.23
CA LYS A 109 2.48 3.62 5.79
C LYS A 109 3.79 3.96 5.07
N TYR A 110 3.79 4.00 3.73
CA TYR A 110 4.96 4.42 2.96
C TYR A 110 5.33 5.88 3.22
N GLY A 111 4.33 6.77 3.32
CA GLY A 111 4.54 8.17 3.68
C GLY A 111 5.18 8.34 5.07
N SER A 112 4.83 7.46 6.02
CA SER A 112 5.49 7.43 7.34
C SER A 112 6.97 7.10 7.24
N ILE A 113 7.35 6.14 6.39
CA ILE A 113 8.77 5.80 6.15
C ILE A 113 9.48 6.97 5.48
N ALA A 114 8.90 7.49 4.39
CA ALA A 114 9.52 8.55 3.59
C ALA A 114 9.73 9.85 4.38
N ARG A 115 8.87 10.18 5.36
CA ARG A 115 9.05 11.35 6.23
C ARG A 115 9.97 11.12 7.43
N GLY A 116 10.45 9.88 7.64
CA GLY A 116 11.24 9.48 8.81
C GLY A 116 10.43 9.33 10.10
N ALA A 117 9.10 9.17 10.02
CA ALA A 117 8.24 8.96 11.18
C ALA A 117 8.01 7.47 11.52
N GLY A 118 8.31 6.57 10.59
CA GLY A 118 8.32 5.14 10.81
C GLY A 118 9.64 4.54 10.33
N ASP A 119 10.13 3.55 11.07
CA ASP A 119 11.41 2.93 10.77
C ASP A 119 11.25 1.74 9.81
N ILE A 120 10.11 1.04 9.88
CA ILE A 120 9.87 -0.20 9.13
C ILE A 120 8.39 -0.35 8.76
N TYR A 121 8.13 -0.66 7.49
CA TYR A 121 6.85 -1.18 7.01
C TYR A 121 7.03 -2.63 6.52
N LEU A 122 6.26 -3.54 7.10
CA LEU A 122 6.23 -4.96 6.75
C LEU A 122 4.84 -5.38 6.28
N ARG A 123 4.80 -6.08 5.15
CA ARG A 123 3.64 -6.81 4.64
C ARG A 123 4.06 -8.24 4.33
N LEU A 124 3.85 -9.15 5.28
CA LEU A 124 4.22 -10.55 5.13
C LEU A 124 3.18 -11.30 4.28
N PRO A 125 3.60 -12.26 3.44
CA PRO A 125 2.68 -13.03 2.61
C PRO A 125 1.57 -13.69 3.43
N VAL A 126 0.32 -13.46 3.02
CA VAL A 126 -0.87 -14.07 3.64
C VAL A 126 -1.04 -15.54 3.23
N SER A 127 -0.68 -15.89 2.00
CA SER A 127 -0.69 -17.27 1.50
C SER A 127 0.32 -17.44 0.38
N ALA A 128 0.63 -18.69 0.03
CA ALA A 128 1.52 -19.00 -1.09
C ALA A 128 0.97 -18.49 -2.44
N SER A 129 -0.37 -18.53 -2.62
CA SER A 129 -1.04 -18.15 -3.86
C SER A 129 -1.37 -16.67 -3.98
N TYR A 130 -1.42 -15.93 -2.88
CA TYR A 130 -1.77 -14.50 -2.92
C TYR A 130 -0.69 -13.70 -3.66
N GLN A 131 -1.15 -12.74 -4.45
CA GLN A 131 -0.31 -11.79 -5.17
C GLN A 131 -0.82 -10.39 -4.87
N GLU A 132 0.10 -9.54 -4.44
CA GLU A 132 -0.17 -8.14 -4.19
C GLU A 132 -0.59 -7.42 -5.48
N LYS A 133 -1.44 -6.41 -5.36
CA LYS A 133 -1.86 -5.58 -6.49
C LYS A 133 -0.87 -4.44 -6.69
N ILE A 134 -0.63 -4.05 -7.94
CA ILE A 134 0.36 -3.00 -8.22
C ILE A 134 -0.07 -1.63 -7.67
N TRP A 135 -1.37 -1.35 -7.65
CA TRP A 135 -1.92 -0.07 -7.16
C TRP A 135 -1.75 0.11 -5.66
N ASP A 136 -1.56 -0.96 -4.88
CA ASP A 136 -1.30 -0.90 -3.44
C ASP A 136 0.13 -0.46 -3.08
N HIS A 137 1.04 -0.45 -4.06
CA HIS A 137 2.48 -0.32 -3.80
C HIS A 137 3.22 0.64 -4.73
N ALA A 138 2.77 0.85 -5.97
CA ALA A 138 3.52 1.61 -6.97
C ALA A 138 3.84 3.05 -6.52
N ALA A 139 2.87 3.77 -5.95
CA ALA A 139 3.08 5.15 -5.50
C ALA A 139 3.99 5.20 -4.26
N GLY A 140 3.69 4.38 -3.24
CA GLY A 140 4.47 4.33 -2.01
C GLY A 140 5.92 3.90 -2.24
N ASP A 141 6.13 2.98 -3.18
CA ASP A 141 7.45 2.54 -3.60
C ASP A 141 8.34 3.68 -4.11
N LEU A 142 7.84 4.46 -5.07
CA LEU A 142 8.59 5.57 -5.66
C LEU A 142 8.92 6.60 -4.58
N ILE A 143 7.94 6.98 -3.77
CA ILE A 143 8.10 8.00 -2.73
C ILE A 143 9.18 7.58 -1.72
N VAL A 144 9.19 6.33 -1.25
CA VAL A 144 10.20 5.87 -0.28
C VAL A 144 11.59 5.84 -0.88
N ARG A 145 11.74 5.42 -2.14
CA ARG A 145 13.05 5.39 -2.80
C ARG A 145 13.62 6.78 -3.05
N GLU A 146 12.80 7.71 -3.52
CA GLU A 146 13.22 9.11 -3.72
C GLU A 146 13.56 9.79 -2.38
N ALA A 147 12.99 9.30 -1.26
CA ALA A 147 13.36 9.72 0.10
C ALA A 147 14.62 9.02 0.66
N GLY A 148 15.31 8.19 -0.12
CA GLY A 148 16.53 7.46 0.28
C GLY A 148 16.28 6.14 1.02
N GLY A 149 15.05 5.64 1.00
CA GLY A 149 14.70 4.32 1.52
C GLY A 149 14.83 3.20 0.48
N HIS A 150 14.59 1.97 0.92
CA HIS A 150 14.50 0.79 0.07
C HIS A 150 13.12 0.15 0.21
N VAL A 151 12.63 -0.41 -0.90
CA VAL A 151 11.40 -1.20 -0.97
C VAL A 151 11.68 -2.45 -1.78
N THR A 152 11.57 -3.61 -1.14
CA THR A 152 11.77 -4.93 -1.74
C THR A 152 10.66 -5.87 -1.33
N ASP A 153 10.65 -7.06 -1.91
CA ASP A 153 9.92 -8.19 -1.36
C ASP A 153 10.69 -8.84 -0.19
N ILE A 154 10.15 -9.91 0.39
CA ILE A 154 10.80 -10.63 1.51
C ILE A 154 12.07 -11.40 1.10
N ALA A 155 12.30 -11.60 -0.20
CA ALA A 155 13.53 -12.19 -0.72
C ALA A 155 14.62 -11.12 -0.99
N GLY A 156 14.30 -9.84 -0.79
CA GLY A 156 15.19 -8.72 -1.10
C GLY A 156 15.17 -8.30 -2.55
N GLN A 157 14.27 -8.86 -3.37
CA GLN A 157 14.15 -8.51 -4.77
C GLN A 157 13.35 -7.22 -4.93
N ARG A 158 13.74 -6.46 -5.96
CA ARG A 158 13.04 -5.27 -6.38
C ARG A 158 11.60 -5.62 -6.81
N LEU A 159 10.63 -4.81 -6.41
CA LEU A 159 9.25 -4.96 -6.87
C LEU A 159 9.19 -4.76 -8.39
N ASP A 160 8.71 -5.79 -9.10
CA ASP A 160 8.55 -5.81 -10.56
C ASP A 160 7.12 -5.42 -10.93
N PHE A 161 6.93 -4.18 -11.34
CA PHE A 161 5.65 -3.64 -11.78
C PHE A 161 5.35 -3.92 -13.27
N SER A 162 6.22 -4.63 -14.00
CA SER A 162 6.10 -4.81 -15.45
C SER A 162 5.30 -6.06 -15.86
N VAL A 163 4.74 -6.81 -14.91
CA VAL A 163 4.15 -8.15 -15.15
C VAL A 163 2.62 -8.17 -15.02
N GLY A 164 1.98 -7.02 -15.27
CA GLY A 164 0.52 -6.87 -15.29
C GLY A 164 -0.03 -6.23 -14.01
N ARG A 165 -1.27 -6.59 -13.64
CA ARG A 165 -2.03 -5.96 -12.54
C ARG A 165 -1.57 -6.39 -11.13
N THR A 166 -0.65 -7.34 -11.04
CA THR A 166 -0.15 -7.91 -9.78
C THR A 166 1.37 -7.94 -9.74
N LEU A 167 1.94 -7.98 -8.54
CA LEU A 167 3.36 -8.25 -8.34
C LEU A 167 3.63 -9.76 -8.43
N ALA A 168 3.40 -10.34 -9.60
CA ALA A 168 3.39 -11.80 -9.80
C ALA A 168 4.73 -12.48 -9.50
N LYS A 169 5.85 -11.75 -9.58
CA LYS A 169 7.21 -12.23 -9.31
C LYS A 169 7.71 -11.92 -7.90
N ASN A 170 6.91 -11.26 -7.06
CA ASN A 170 7.31 -10.87 -5.71
C ASN A 170 6.42 -11.52 -4.65
N LYS A 171 6.92 -11.60 -3.42
CA LYS A 171 6.16 -12.09 -2.26
C LYS A 171 6.32 -11.17 -1.07
N GLY A 172 5.19 -10.63 -0.59
CA GLY A 172 5.19 -9.64 0.48
C GLY A 172 5.94 -8.36 0.12
N VAL A 173 6.06 -7.46 1.09
CA VAL A 173 6.77 -6.19 0.94
C VAL A 173 7.50 -5.82 2.22
N VAL A 174 8.73 -5.33 2.09
CA VAL A 174 9.54 -4.72 3.13
C VAL A 174 9.92 -3.33 2.64
N ALA A 175 9.63 -2.30 3.44
CA ALA A 175 10.08 -0.94 3.19
C ALA A 175 10.72 -0.36 4.45
N ALA A 176 11.91 0.21 4.31
CA ALA A 176 12.67 0.78 5.42
C ALA A 176 13.72 1.78 4.90
N PRO A 177 14.28 2.66 5.77
CA PRO A 177 15.47 3.44 5.43
C PRO A 177 16.63 2.53 4.98
N ALA A 178 17.43 3.00 4.02
CA ALA A 178 18.53 2.22 3.46
C ALA A 178 19.49 1.65 4.51
N ALA A 179 19.76 2.41 5.58
CA ALA A 179 20.69 2.05 6.64
C ALA A 179 20.30 0.77 7.42
N VAL A 180 19.00 0.47 7.52
CA VAL A 180 18.49 -0.65 8.34
C VAL A 180 17.82 -1.74 7.51
N HIS A 181 17.56 -1.50 6.22
CA HIS A 181 16.79 -2.41 5.37
C HIS A 181 17.38 -3.83 5.31
N ALA A 182 18.70 -3.97 5.18
CA ALA A 182 19.36 -5.27 5.09
C ALA A 182 19.21 -6.11 6.38
N GLU A 183 19.32 -5.47 7.54
CA GLU A 183 19.12 -6.12 8.84
C GLU A 183 17.67 -6.56 9.02
N VAL A 184 16.72 -5.69 8.68
CA VAL A 184 15.29 -6.02 8.70
C VAL A 184 14.99 -7.22 7.82
N LEU A 185 15.50 -7.22 6.59
CA LEU A 185 15.28 -8.30 5.63
C LEU A 185 15.82 -9.64 6.15
N LYS A 186 17.03 -9.64 6.73
CA LYS A 186 17.63 -10.83 7.33
C LYS A 186 16.73 -11.42 8.42
N VAL A 187 16.24 -10.58 9.34
CA VAL A 187 15.36 -11.03 10.42
C VAL A 187 14.03 -11.57 9.88
N VAL A 188 13.45 -10.91 8.86
CA VAL A 188 12.22 -11.39 8.20
C VAL A 188 12.44 -12.78 7.63
N GLN A 189 13.53 -13.00 6.90
CA GLN A 189 13.84 -14.30 6.29
C GLN A 189 14.08 -15.40 7.33
N GLU A 190 14.80 -15.11 8.42
CA GLU A 190 15.01 -16.07 9.50
C GLU A 190 13.70 -16.53 10.15
N VAL A 191 12.78 -15.59 10.42
CA VAL A 191 11.48 -15.90 11.04
C VAL A 191 10.60 -16.72 10.10
N LEU A 192 10.61 -16.42 8.80
CA LEU A 192 9.80 -17.15 7.82
C LEU A 192 10.36 -18.56 7.53
N ASN A 193 11.68 -18.71 7.43
CA ASN A 193 12.32 -20.00 7.12
C ASN A 193 12.19 -21.03 8.26
N GLN A 194 12.18 -20.59 9.53
CA GLN A 194 11.96 -21.47 10.69
C GLN A 194 10.61 -22.21 10.62
N LYS A 195 9.64 -21.64 9.91
CA LYS A 195 8.30 -22.19 9.76
C LYS A 195 8.18 -23.20 8.63
N THR A 196 9.08 -23.14 7.64
CA THR A 196 9.15 -24.13 6.56
C THR A 196 9.90 -25.39 7.00
N ALA A 197 10.72 -25.29 8.06
CA ALA A 197 11.50 -26.38 8.62
C ALA A 197 10.81 -27.15 9.77
N ALA A 198 9.64 -26.69 10.23
CA ALA A 198 8.84 -27.28 11.31
C ALA A 198 7.55 -27.89 10.75
#